data_AF-A0A2I0KHK7-F1
#
_entry.id   AF-A0A2I0KHK7-F1
#
_cell.length_a   1.000
_cell.length_b   1.000
_cell.length_c   1.000
_cell.angle_alpha   90.00
_cell.angle_beta   90.00
_cell.angle_gamma   90.00
#
_symmetry.space_group_name_H-M   'P 1'
#
loop_
_entity.id
_entity.type
_entity.pdbx_description
1 polymer ?
#
loop_
_entity_poly.entity_id
_entity_poly.type
_entity_poly.pdbx_seq_one_letter_code
_entity_poly.pdbx_strand_id
1 'polypeptide(L)'
;MIRVALLLFAIHFSGYGLLGVESLGINYGQVGNNLLPPDKVLDLLSSLRLTKARIYDTNPQVLTAFANSDVELIVTIENNMLGQLTDPEQALQWVSTHIKPYFPKTKITGIHVGNEILGGDSSDPALMTNLVPAMASLQRALAQLGLDSHIQVSSPCSLGVLAESYPPSGGSFKGELSGVMYQLLQFLASTRAPFWINAYPYFAYKDDPSSISLDYVLFNPNQGMVDPYTKLRYDNMLYAQVDAVIFAMARMGFQGIEVRVSETGWPSKGDANEAGATLQNAAIYNRNLLRRQLQNEGTPLRPSTRLEVYVFALFNEDMKPGPTSERNYGLFQPDGRMTYNVGLSALSNHKATSATISLTSSATKVANKENQSLVYWMFVYLLTFQVLFMRRRPF
;
A
#
# COMPACT_ATOMS: atom_id res chain seq x y z
N MET A 1 -12.49 38.35 -44.09
CA MET A 1 -12.64 38.19 -42.63
C MET A 1 -13.51 36.96 -42.37
N ILE A 2 -12.89 35.79 -42.23
CA ILE A 2 -13.59 34.51 -42.02
C ILE A 2 -13.29 34.10 -40.58
N ARG A 3 -14.31 34.10 -39.72
CA ARG A 3 -14.22 33.61 -38.34
C ARG A 3 -14.51 32.11 -38.34
N VAL A 4 -13.47 31.31 -38.12
CA VAL A 4 -13.58 29.87 -37.84
C VAL A 4 -13.85 29.72 -36.35
N ALA A 5 -15.02 29.21 -35.99
CA ALA A 5 -15.33 28.81 -34.62
C ALA A 5 -14.98 27.31 -34.46
N LEU A 6 -13.93 27.02 -33.68
CA LEU A 6 -13.60 25.67 -33.23
C LEU A 6 -14.45 25.34 -32.00
N LEU A 7 -15.38 24.38 -32.14
CA LEU A 7 -16.03 23.72 -31.01
C LEU A 7 -15.11 22.60 -30.50
N LEU A 8 -14.53 22.79 -29.32
CA LEU A 8 -13.85 21.74 -28.56
C LEU A 8 -14.91 20.88 -27.86
N PHE A 9 -15.09 19.64 -28.33
CA PHE A 9 -15.90 18.64 -27.65
C PHE A 9 -15.03 17.99 -26.57
N ALA A 10 -15.16 18.45 -25.31
CA ALA A 10 -14.55 17.79 -24.17
C ALA A 10 -15.39 16.56 -23.80
N ILE A 11 -14.97 15.38 -24.25
CA ILE A 11 -15.54 14.11 -23.80
C ILE A 11 -15.10 13.91 -22.35
N HIS A 12 -15.95 14.29 -21.40
CA HIS A 12 -15.81 13.84 -20.02
C HIS A 12 -16.21 12.36 -19.99
N PHE A 13 -15.22 11.48 -20.02
CA PHE A 13 -15.41 10.11 -19.58
C PHE A 13 -15.66 10.17 -18.07
N SER A 14 -16.93 10.29 -17.67
CA SER A 14 -17.35 9.97 -16.31
C SER A 14 -17.20 8.46 -16.17
N GLY A 15 -16.00 8.02 -15.83
CA GLY A 15 -15.77 6.66 -15.37
C GLY A 15 -16.64 6.45 -14.14
N TYR A 16 -17.70 5.68 -14.29
CA TYR A 16 -18.38 5.06 -13.16
C TYR A 16 -17.42 4.01 -12.60
N GLY A 17 -16.39 4.47 -11.88
CA GLY A 17 -15.47 3.61 -11.15
C GLY A 17 -16.25 2.88 -10.06
N LEU A 18 -16.18 1.55 -10.07
CA LEU A 18 -16.53 0.77 -8.89
C LEU A 18 -15.70 1.31 -7.72
N LEU A 19 -16.36 1.65 -6.62
CA LEU A 19 -15.72 2.02 -5.36
C LEU A 19 -14.97 0.79 -4.81
N GLY A 20 -13.75 0.57 -5.31
CA GLY A 20 -12.73 -0.31 -4.78
C GLY A 20 -11.67 0.50 -4.04
N VAL A 21 -10.92 -0.14 -3.15
CA VAL A 21 -9.80 0.52 -2.47
C VAL A 21 -8.59 0.46 -3.40
N GLU A 22 -8.40 1.47 -4.24
CA GLU A 22 -7.32 1.49 -5.25
C GLU A 22 -5.91 1.35 -4.65
N SER A 23 -5.72 1.69 -3.38
CA SER A 23 -4.43 1.60 -2.68
C SER A 23 -4.20 0.26 -1.98
N LEU A 24 -5.17 -0.66 -1.97
CA LEU A 24 -5.08 -1.93 -1.26
C LEU A 24 -5.04 -3.11 -2.23
N GLY A 25 -3.95 -3.86 -2.19
CA GLY A 25 -3.84 -5.20 -2.76
C GLY A 25 -3.85 -6.29 -1.70
N ILE A 26 -3.85 -7.54 -2.14
CA ILE A 26 -3.75 -8.70 -1.26
C ILE A 26 -2.79 -9.75 -1.81
N ASN A 27 -1.99 -10.33 -0.93
CA ASN A 27 -1.11 -11.43 -1.28
C ASN A 27 -1.93 -12.73 -1.34
N TYR A 28 -2.02 -13.32 -2.52
CA TYR A 28 -2.63 -14.63 -2.76
C TYR A 28 -1.53 -15.70 -2.70
N GLY A 29 -1.17 -16.07 -1.47
CA GLY A 29 -0.30 -17.21 -1.19
C GLY A 29 -0.99 -18.54 -1.52
N GLN A 30 -0.20 -19.51 -1.98
CA GLN A 30 -0.68 -20.81 -2.45
C GLN A 30 0.05 -21.98 -1.75
N VAL A 31 0.76 -21.72 -0.64
CA VAL A 31 1.49 -22.76 0.11
C VAL A 31 0.53 -23.50 1.06
N GLY A 32 -0.43 -24.23 0.47
CA GLY A 32 -1.39 -25.07 1.17
C GLY A 32 -2.07 -26.08 0.25
N ASN A 33 -2.62 -27.15 0.82
CA ASN A 33 -3.25 -28.24 0.05
C ASN A 33 -4.79 -28.27 0.13
N ASN A 34 -5.37 -27.28 0.80
CA ASN A 34 -6.79 -27.18 1.12
C ASN A 34 -7.41 -25.84 0.69
N LEU A 35 -6.69 -25.06 -0.12
CA LEU A 35 -7.11 -23.74 -0.57
C LEU A 35 -8.21 -23.81 -1.63
N LEU A 36 -9.03 -22.76 -1.72
CA LEU A 36 -10.00 -22.59 -2.80
C LEU A 36 -9.33 -22.62 -4.19
N PRO A 37 -9.99 -23.20 -5.21
CA PRO A 37 -9.49 -23.14 -6.57
C PRO A 37 -9.52 -21.70 -7.12
N PRO A 38 -8.68 -21.35 -8.11
CA PRO A 38 -8.51 -19.97 -8.55
C PRO A 38 -9.78 -19.24 -9.01
N ASP A 39 -10.76 -19.95 -9.60
CA ASP A 39 -12.05 -19.36 -10.00
C ASP A 39 -12.86 -18.89 -8.77
N LYS A 40 -12.87 -19.70 -7.71
CA LYS A 40 -13.53 -19.35 -6.43
C LYS A 40 -12.79 -18.24 -5.70
N VAL A 41 -11.47 -18.17 -5.86
CA VAL A 41 -10.67 -17.04 -5.36
C VAL A 41 -11.03 -15.75 -6.08
N LEU A 42 -11.17 -15.78 -7.40
CA LEU A 42 -11.63 -14.62 -8.17
C LEU A 42 -13.03 -14.16 -7.75
N ASP A 43 -13.96 -15.10 -7.56
CA ASP A 43 -15.30 -14.82 -7.03
C ASP A 43 -15.23 -14.10 -5.67
N LEU A 44 -14.36 -14.60 -4.78
CA LEU A 44 -14.13 -14.01 -3.45
C LEU A 44 -13.57 -12.59 -3.56
N LEU A 45 -12.50 -12.36 -4.31
CA LEU A 45 -11.90 -11.03 -4.49
C LEU A 45 -12.92 -10.04 -5.05
N SER A 46 -13.71 -10.48 -6.04
CA SER A 46 -14.79 -9.69 -6.64
C SER A 46 -15.85 -9.30 -5.61
N SER A 47 -16.25 -10.24 -4.74
CA SER A 47 -17.24 -9.97 -3.67
C SER A 47 -16.75 -8.94 -2.65
N LEU A 48 -15.43 -8.83 -2.47
CA LEU A 48 -14.78 -7.90 -1.55
C LEU A 48 -14.36 -6.59 -2.21
N ARG A 49 -14.57 -6.45 -3.54
CA ARG A 49 -14.10 -5.32 -4.36
C ARG A 49 -12.59 -5.11 -4.27
N LEU A 50 -11.83 -6.19 -4.15
CA LEU A 50 -10.37 -6.18 -4.24
C LEU A 50 -9.97 -6.33 -5.71
N THR A 51 -9.29 -5.33 -6.24
CA THR A 51 -8.91 -5.26 -7.65
C THR A 51 -7.41 -5.41 -7.86
N LYS A 52 -6.66 -5.80 -6.82
CA LYS A 52 -5.21 -5.96 -6.85
C LYS A 52 -4.81 -7.20 -6.06
N ALA A 53 -4.03 -8.08 -6.68
CA ALA A 53 -3.46 -9.22 -6.00
C ALA A 53 -2.01 -9.49 -6.43
N ARG A 54 -1.24 -10.08 -5.52
CA ARG A 54 0.11 -10.57 -5.81
C ARG A 54 0.14 -12.08 -5.64
N ILE A 55 0.74 -12.79 -6.60
CA ILE A 55 1.07 -14.21 -6.48
C ILE A 55 2.58 -14.39 -6.45
N TYR A 56 3.02 -15.48 -5.83
CA TYR A 56 4.44 -15.78 -5.58
C TYR A 56 5.10 -16.63 -6.67
N ASP A 57 4.40 -16.82 -7.78
CA ASP A 57 4.81 -17.63 -8.93
C ASP A 57 4.17 -17.07 -10.23
N THR A 58 4.13 -17.91 -11.27
CA THR A 58 3.37 -17.66 -12.51
C THR A 58 2.36 -18.80 -12.77
N ASN A 59 1.61 -19.20 -11.74
CA ASN A 59 0.68 -20.34 -11.83
C ASN A 59 -0.31 -20.17 -13.01
N PRO A 60 -0.26 -21.05 -14.03
CA PRO A 60 -1.09 -20.93 -15.22
C PRO A 60 -2.59 -21.05 -14.93
N GLN A 61 -2.98 -21.76 -13.86
CA GLN A 61 -4.38 -21.89 -13.46
C GLN A 61 -4.92 -20.56 -12.92
N VAL A 62 -4.13 -19.85 -12.12
CA VAL A 62 -4.48 -18.50 -11.62
C VAL A 62 -4.54 -17.51 -12.77
N LEU A 63 -3.48 -17.46 -13.59
CA LEU A 63 -3.40 -16.54 -14.72
C LEU A 63 -4.55 -16.76 -15.71
N THR A 64 -4.97 -18.01 -15.95
CA THR A 64 -6.13 -18.33 -16.80
C THR A 64 -7.44 -17.94 -16.14
N ALA A 65 -7.64 -18.25 -14.85
CA ALA A 65 -8.89 -17.95 -14.15
C ALA A 65 -9.14 -16.45 -14.05
N PHE A 66 -8.09 -15.64 -13.93
CA PHE A 66 -8.17 -14.18 -13.80
C PHE A 66 -8.30 -13.45 -15.15
N ALA A 67 -8.37 -14.19 -16.26
CA ALA A 67 -8.55 -13.62 -17.59
C ALA A 67 -9.89 -12.86 -17.72
N ASN A 68 -9.82 -11.66 -18.29
CA ASN A 68 -10.91 -10.69 -18.46
C ASN A 68 -11.53 -10.20 -17.14
N SER A 69 -10.86 -10.41 -16.01
CA SER A 69 -11.24 -9.79 -14.75
C SER A 69 -10.67 -8.38 -14.62
N ASP A 70 -11.17 -7.64 -13.63
CA ASP A 70 -10.63 -6.32 -13.27
C ASP A 70 -9.49 -6.38 -12.25
N VAL A 71 -9.04 -7.57 -11.86
CA VAL A 71 -7.97 -7.73 -10.88
C VAL A 71 -6.60 -7.58 -11.55
N GLU A 72 -5.85 -6.57 -11.13
CA GLU A 72 -4.43 -6.41 -11.45
C GLU A 72 -3.61 -7.46 -10.71
N LEU A 73 -2.71 -8.12 -11.43
CA LEU A 73 -1.81 -9.13 -10.88
C LEU A 73 -0.35 -8.69 -10.94
N ILE A 74 0.30 -8.77 -9.79
CA ILE A 74 1.76 -8.83 -9.68
C ILE A 74 2.15 -10.31 -9.58
N VAL A 75 3.00 -10.76 -10.50
CA VAL A 75 3.57 -12.11 -10.45
C VAL A 75 4.98 -12.06 -9.86
N THR A 76 5.45 -13.18 -9.29
CA THR A 76 6.79 -13.24 -8.69
C THR A 76 7.61 -14.33 -9.37
N ILE A 77 8.87 -14.03 -9.63
CA ILE A 77 9.89 -14.97 -10.08
C ILE A 77 10.54 -15.59 -8.86
N GLU A 78 10.62 -16.92 -8.81
CA GLU A 78 11.29 -17.64 -7.73
C GLU A 78 12.78 -17.27 -7.60
N ASN A 79 13.27 -17.22 -6.37
CA ASN A 79 14.64 -16.78 -6.08
C ASN A 79 15.72 -17.59 -6.84
N ASN A 80 15.52 -18.90 -6.99
CA ASN A 80 16.44 -19.80 -7.70
C ASN A 80 16.60 -19.50 -9.21
N MET A 81 15.66 -18.77 -9.82
CA MET A 81 15.68 -18.46 -11.26
C MET A 81 16.60 -17.29 -11.60
N LEU A 82 16.99 -16.46 -10.62
CA LEU A 82 17.73 -15.21 -10.86
C LEU A 82 19.01 -15.43 -11.65
N GLY A 83 19.78 -16.47 -11.34
CA GLY A 83 21.02 -16.78 -12.05
C GLY A 83 20.81 -17.03 -13.55
N GLN A 84 19.79 -17.80 -13.90
CA GLN A 84 19.43 -18.09 -15.29
C GLN A 84 18.95 -16.83 -16.02
N LEU A 85 18.18 -15.98 -15.35
CA LEU A 85 17.56 -14.80 -15.96
C LEU A 85 18.52 -13.62 -16.16
N THR A 86 19.77 -13.75 -15.71
CA THR A 86 20.84 -12.81 -16.11
C THR A 86 21.11 -12.87 -17.62
N ASP A 87 20.88 -14.02 -18.26
CA ASP A 87 20.96 -14.21 -19.70
C ASP A 87 19.74 -13.57 -20.41
N PRO A 88 19.95 -12.59 -21.31
CA PRO A 88 18.86 -11.94 -22.05
C PRO A 88 17.98 -12.89 -22.88
N GLU A 89 18.54 -13.96 -23.46
CA GLU A 89 17.76 -14.93 -24.25
C GLU A 89 16.83 -15.74 -23.34
N GLN A 90 17.34 -16.14 -22.17
CA GLN A 90 16.56 -16.86 -21.17
C GLN A 90 15.48 -15.98 -20.55
N ALA A 91 15.78 -14.70 -20.30
CA ALA A 91 14.77 -13.73 -19.85
C ALA A 91 13.68 -13.52 -20.90
N LEU A 92 14.03 -13.40 -22.18
CA LEU A 92 13.06 -13.29 -23.28
C LEU A 92 12.18 -14.53 -23.39
N GLN A 93 12.78 -15.72 -23.29
CA GLN A 93 12.05 -16.98 -23.29
C GLN A 93 11.11 -17.07 -22.08
N TRP A 94 11.57 -16.63 -20.90
CA TRP A 94 10.77 -16.64 -19.69
C TRP A 94 9.53 -15.74 -19.85
N VAL A 95 9.68 -14.49 -20.30
CA VAL A 95 8.55 -13.56 -20.52
C VAL A 95 7.61 -14.10 -21.61
N SER A 96 8.16 -14.66 -22.68
CA SER A 96 7.37 -15.23 -23.79
C SER A 96 6.54 -16.44 -23.37
N THR A 97 6.99 -17.18 -22.35
CA THR A 97 6.35 -18.40 -21.87
C THR A 97 5.36 -18.12 -20.72
N HIS A 98 5.73 -17.26 -19.77
CA HIS A 98 4.99 -17.12 -18.51
C HIS A 98 4.08 -15.88 -18.48
N ILE A 99 4.32 -14.88 -19.34
CA ILE A 99 3.59 -13.60 -19.32
C ILE A 99 2.77 -13.42 -20.60
N LYS A 100 3.45 -13.49 -21.76
CA LYS A 100 2.86 -13.18 -23.06
C LYS A 100 1.57 -13.97 -23.38
N PRO A 101 1.42 -15.27 -23.03
CA PRO A 101 0.21 -16.02 -23.35
C PRO A 101 -1.05 -15.53 -22.62
N TYR A 102 -0.88 -14.86 -21.47
CA TYR A 102 -1.99 -14.41 -20.62
C TYR A 102 -2.33 -12.93 -20.84
N PHE A 103 -1.35 -12.11 -21.24
CA PHE A 103 -1.56 -10.69 -21.52
C PHE A 103 -2.19 -10.47 -22.91
N PRO A 104 -3.16 -9.54 -23.09
CA PRO A 104 -3.72 -8.61 -22.10
C PRO A 104 -4.99 -9.12 -21.40
N LYS A 105 -5.42 -10.37 -21.66
CA LYS A 105 -6.66 -10.90 -21.05
C LYS A 105 -6.54 -10.86 -19.52
N THR A 106 -5.41 -11.27 -18.98
CA THR A 106 -5.09 -11.14 -17.57
C THR A 106 -4.29 -9.86 -17.37
N LYS A 107 -4.74 -8.99 -16.46
CA LYS A 107 -4.12 -7.68 -16.18
C LYS A 107 -2.86 -7.83 -15.35
N ILE A 108 -1.80 -8.39 -15.94
CA ILE A 108 -0.48 -8.45 -15.31
C ILE A 108 0.11 -7.03 -15.36
N THR A 109 0.40 -6.45 -14.20
CA THR A 109 0.91 -5.06 -14.07
C THR A 109 2.32 -5.00 -13.50
N GLY A 110 2.79 -6.09 -12.88
CA GLY A 110 4.12 -6.14 -12.29
C GLY A 110 4.75 -7.52 -12.29
N ILE A 111 6.08 -7.54 -12.34
CA ILE A 111 6.94 -8.71 -12.13
C ILE A 111 7.87 -8.38 -10.96
N HIS A 112 7.72 -9.11 -9.86
CA HIS A 112 8.66 -9.10 -8.75
C HIS A 112 9.77 -10.13 -9.00
N VAL A 113 11.01 -9.68 -9.11
CA VAL A 113 12.18 -10.54 -9.33
C VAL A 113 12.69 -11.00 -7.97
N GLY A 114 12.32 -12.22 -7.59
CA GLY A 114 12.56 -12.76 -6.26
C GLY A 114 11.67 -12.15 -5.18
N ASN A 115 11.87 -12.62 -3.95
CA ASN A 115 11.29 -12.08 -2.73
C ASN A 115 12.36 -12.06 -1.64
N GLU A 116 12.59 -10.88 -1.04
CA GLU A 116 13.55 -10.65 0.04
C GLU A 116 14.98 -11.12 -0.27
N ILE A 117 15.39 -11.02 -1.54
CA ILE A 117 16.78 -11.27 -1.97
C ILE A 117 17.75 -10.37 -1.20
N LEU A 118 17.33 -9.14 -0.93
CA LEU A 118 18.03 -8.20 -0.06
C LEU A 118 17.32 -8.12 1.29
N GLY A 119 18.08 -8.28 2.36
CA GLY A 119 17.63 -8.14 3.74
C GLY A 119 16.95 -9.38 4.33
N GLY A 120 16.68 -10.43 3.55
CA GLY A 120 16.13 -11.70 4.05
C GLY A 120 17.17 -12.57 4.75
N ASP A 121 16.68 -13.62 5.42
CA ASP A 121 17.49 -14.57 6.22
C ASP A 121 18.49 -15.38 5.36
N SER A 122 18.16 -15.60 4.09
CA SER A 122 19.03 -16.26 3.11
C SER A 122 19.80 -15.21 2.30
N SER A 123 20.82 -14.61 2.91
CA SER A 123 21.74 -13.68 2.22
C SER A 123 22.70 -14.44 1.30
N ASP A 124 22.18 -15.11 0.27
CA ASP A 124 22.99 -15.77 -0.76
C ASP A 124 23.67 -14.70 -1.65
N PRO A 125 25.01 -14.58 -1.60
CA PRO A 125 25.73 -13.57 -2.36
C PRO A 125 25.51 -13.70 -3.88
N ALA A 126 25.28 -14.91 -4.39
CA ALA A 126 25.02 -15.14 -5.80
C ALA A 126 23.67 -14.54 -6.20
N LEU A 127 22.62 -14.73 -5.39
CA LEU A 127 21.31 -14.13 -5.65
C LEU A 127 21.36 -12.60 -5.63
N MET A 128 22.08 -12.03 -4.65
CA MET A 128 22.28 -10.58 -4.56
C MET A 128 23.00 -10.03 -5.80
N THR A 129 24.05 -10.71 -6.25
CA THR A 129 24.82 -10.32 -7.44
C THR A 129 23.99 -10.44 -8.73
N ASN A 130 23.12 -11.44 -8.81
CA ASN A 130 22.30 -11.71 -10.00
C ASN A 130 21.03 -10.85 -10.09
N LEU A 131 20.59 -10.22 -8.99
CA LEU A 131 19.32 -9.52 -8.91
C LEU A 131 19.15 -8.44 -10.00
N VAL A 132 20.01 -7.42 -10.01
CA VAL A 132 19.88 -6.30 -10.94
C VAL A 132 20.14 -6.72 -12.40
N PRO A 133 21.13 -7.58 -12.71
CA PRO A 133 21.28 -8.14 -14.05
C PRO A 133 20.03 -8.88 -14.56
N ALA A 134 19.39 -9.71 -13.72
CA ALA A 134 18.15 -10.39 -14.08
C ALA A 134 17.01 -9.41 -14.35
N MET A 135 16.84 -8.39 -13.49
CA MET A 135 15.85 -7.32 -13.68
C MET A 135 16.08 -6.57 -15.01
N ALA A 136 17.33 -6.25 -15.34
CA ALA A 136 17.69 -5.57 -16.58
C ALA A 136 17.39 -6.43 -17.82
N SER A 137 17.67 -7.74 -17.76
CA SER A 137 17.36 -8.68 -18.84
C SER A 137 15.85 -8.85 -19.05
N LEU A 138 15.06 -8.91 -17.96
CA LEU A 138 13.60 -8.95 -18.02
C LEU A 138 13.00 -7.65 -18.57
N GLN A 139 13.48 -6.49 -18.14
CA GLN A 139 13.05 -5.20 -18.68
C GLN A 139 13.29 -5.11 -20.20
N ARG A 140 14.45 -5.59 -20.66
CA ARG A 140 14.76 -5.65 -22.09
C ARG A 140 13.82 -6.59 -22.84
N ALA A 141 13.53 -7.76 -22.28
CA ALA A 141 12.58 -8.71 -22.85
C ALA A 141 11.16 -8.11 -22.98
N LEU A 142 10.67 -7.43 -21.93
CA LEU A 142 9.39 -6.72 -21.98
C LEU A 142 9.39 -5.65 -23.07
N ALA A 143 10.45 -4.85 -23.19
CA ALA A 143 10.56 -3.81 -24.22
C ALA A 143 10.57 -4.39 -25.64
N GLN A 144 11.30 -5.49 -25.87
CA GLN A 144 11.30 -6.19 -27.16
C GLN A 144 9.91 -6.73 -27.54
N LEU A 145 9.10 -7.08 -26.55
CA LEU A 145 7.73 -7.57 -26.74
C LEU A 145 6.67 -6.47 -26.72
N GLY A 146 7.06 -5.20 -26.50
CA GLY A 146 6.15 -4.05 -26.39
C GLY A 146 5.29 -4.05 -25.12
N LEU A 147 5.76 -4.67 -24.04
CA LEU A 147 5.04 -4.84 -22.77
C LEU A 147 5.58 -3.94 -21.64
N ASP A 148 6.71 -3.26 -21.85
CA ASP A 148 7.42 -2.46 -20.84
C ASP A 148 6.65 -1.22 -20.36
N SER A 149 5.71 -0.72 -21.16
CA SER A 149 4.80 0.37 -20.76
C SER A 149 3.63 -0.11 -19.89
N HIS A 150 3.40 -1.42 -19.80
CA HIS A 150 2.28 -2.03 -19.08
C HIS A 150 2.71 -2.80 -17.83
N ILE A 151 3.92 -3.35 -17.83
CA ILE A 151 4.41 -4.25 -16.80
C ILE A 151 5.68 -3.68 -16.19
N GLN A 152 5.63 -3.37 -14.89
CA GLN A 152 6.79 -2.87 -14.15
C GLN A 152 7.63 -4.02 -13.60
N VAL A 153 8.95 -3.91 -13.67
CA VAL A 153 9.88 -4.85 -13.04
C VAL A 153 10.44 -4.23 -11.76
N SER A 154 10.34 -4.94 -10.65
CA SER A 154 10.94 -4.52 -9.36
C SER A 154 11.32 -5.75 -8.52
N SER A 155 11.82 -5.54 -7.30
CA SER A 155 12.12 -6.61 -6.35
C SER A 155 11.76 -6.17 -4.93
N PRO A 156 10.86 -6.90 -4.23
CA PRO A 156 10.50 -6.60 -2.86
C PRO A 156 11.64 -6.98 -1.90
N CYS A 157 12.04 -6.01 -1.09
CA CYS A 157 13.08 -6.16 -0.07
C CYS A 157 12.43 -6.32 1.32
N SER A 158 13.05 -7.09 2.21
CA SER A 158 12.67 -7.03 3.62
C SER A 158 13.16 -5.70 4.23
N LEU A 159 12.61 -5.28 5.37
CA LEU A 159 13.17 -4.15 6.12
C LEU A 159 14.56 -4.42 6.71
N GLY A 160 15.03 -5.67 6.67
CA GLY A 160 16.38 -6.06 7.05
C GLY A 160 17.48 -5.45 6.18
N VAL A 161 17.14 -4.73 5.11
CA VAL A 161 18.08 -3.91 4.33
C VAL A 161 18.52 -2.64 5.06
N LEU A 162 17.78 -2.18 6.07
CA LEU A 162 18.10 -0.97 6.83
C LEU A 162 19.15 -1.27 7.91
N ALA A 163 20.14 -0.40 8.03
CA ALA A 163 21.04 -0.34 9.18
C ALA A 163 20.42 0.49 10.30
N GLU A 164 19.85 1.63 9.95
CA GLU A 164 19.17 2.54 10.86
C GLU A 164 17.74 2.76 10.37
N SER A 165 16.79 2.76 11.30
CA SER A 165 15.38 3.04 11.03
C SER A 165 14.70 3.91 12.09
N TYR A 166 15.41 4.23 13.19
CA TYR A 166 14.92 5.09 14.25
C TYR A 166 15.93 6.20 14.61
N PRO A 167 15.52 7.48 14.63
CA PRO A 167 14.23 7.96 14.13
C PRO A 167 14.12 7.78 12.60
N PRO A 168 12.94 7.86 11.98
CA PRO A 168 12.77 7.63 10.54
C PRO A 168 13.72 8.45 9.65
N SER A 169 13.96 9.72 9.99
CA SER A 169 14.94 10.59 9.31
C SER A 169 16.39 10.06 9.34
N GLY A 170 16.73 9.21 10.30
CA GLY A 170 17.99 8.49 10.43
C GLY A 170 18.13 7.31 9.46
N GLY A 171 17.04 6.95 8.77
CA GLY A 171 16.96 5.87 7.80
C GLY A 171 18.19 5.75 6.91
N SER A 172 18.85 4.58 6.93
CA SER A 172 19.99 4.27 6.07
C SER A 172 20.05 2.78 5.75
N PHE A 173 20.53 2.44 4.55
CA PHE A 173 20.76 1.06 4.16
C PHE A 173 22.07 0.53 4.78
N LYS A 174 22.13 -0.78 5.00
CA LYS A 174 23.33 -1.49 5.44
C LYS A 174 24.50 -1.27 4.49
N GLY A 175 25.69 -1.06 5.06
CA GLY A 175 26.89 -0.70 4.30
C GLY A 175 27.31 -1.77 3.31
N GLU A 176 27.18 -3.04 3.70
CA GLU A 176 27.43 -4.22 2.87
C GLU A 176 26.47 -4.33 1.67
N LEU A 177 25.30 -3.70 1.73
CA LEU A 177 24.33 -3.68 0.64
C LEU A 177 24.50 -2.47 -0.30
N SER A 178 25.35 -1.50 0.05
CA SER A 178 25.44 -0.20 -0.65
C SER A 178 25.63 -0.33 -2.17
N GLY A 179 26.50 -1.24 -2.63
CA GLY A 179 26.75 -1.46 -4.05
C GLY A 179 25.52 -1.96 -4.81
N VAL A 180 24.95 -3.09 -4.37
CA VAL A 180 23.76 -3.68 -5.02
C VAL A 180 22.54 -2.77 -4.86
N MET A 181 22.38 -2.11 -3.72
CA MET A 181 21.29 -1.17 -3.47
C MET A 181 21.38 0.03 -4.42
N TYR A 182 22.57 0.60 -4.63
CA TYR A 182 22.75 1.70 -5.59
C TYR A 182 22.34 1.28 -7.02
N GLN A 183 22.76 0.09 -7.44
CA GLN A 183 22.39 -0.46 -8.76
C GLN A 183 20.88 -0.68 -8.88
N LEU A 184 20.24 -1.21 -7.84
CA LEU A 184 18.79 -1.39 -7.79
C LEU A 184 18.07 -0.04 -7.90
N LEU A 185 18.44 0.94 -7.07
CA LEU A 185 17.83 2.27 -7.10
C LEU A 185 18.04 2.98 -8.45
N GLN A 186 19.21 2.83 -9.07
CA GLN A 186 19.46 3.35 -10.41
C GLN A 186 18.56 2.70 -11.46
N PHE A 187 18.40 1.37 -11.41
CA PHE A 187 17.49 0.65 -12.29
C PHE A 187 16.04 1.15 -12.12
N LEU A 188 15.55 1.20 -10.88
CA LEU A 188 14.17 1.64 -10.57
C LEU A 188 13.91 3.08 -11.01
N ALA A 189 14.87 3.99 -10.79
CA ALA A 189 14.77 5.37 -11.26
C ALA A 189 14.69 5.47 -12.79
N SER A 190 15.49 4.67 -13.52
CA SER A 190 15.51 4.69 -14.98
C SER A 190 14.25 4.10 -15.62
N THR A 191 13.61 3.15 -14.95
CA THR A 191 12.39 2.46 -15.41
C THR A 191 11.11 3.04 -14.80
N ARG A 192 11.23 3.99 -13.87
CA ARG A 192 10.12 4.55 -13.06
C ARG A 192 9.34 3.47 -12.32
N ALA A 193 10.02 2.39 -11.92
CA ALA A 193 9.45 1.35 -11.09
C ALA A 193 9.54 1.74 -9.60
N PRO A 194 8.54 1.35 -8.78
CA PRO A 194 8.57 1.60 -7.34
C PRO A 194 9.58 0.68 -6.62
N PHE A 195 10.06 1.13 -5.48
CA PHE A 195 10.78 0.32 -4.50
C PHE A 195 9.77 -0.38 -3.58
N TRP A 196 9.75 -1.70 -3.58
CA TRP A 196 8.82 -2.49 -2.78
C TRP A 196 9.47 -2.97 -1.48
N ILE A 197 8.73 -2.86 -0.38
CA ILE A 197 9.14 -3.39 0.92
C ILE A 197 8.13 -4.35 1.52
N ASN A 198 8.64 -5.41 2.12
CA ASN A 198 7.91 -6.24 3.06
C ASN A 198 8.10 -5.61 4.45
N ALA A 199 7.04 -5.00 4.98
CA ALA A 199 7.08 -4.18 6.18
C ALA A 199 6.09 -4.67 7.23
N TYR A 200 6.62 -5.24 8.31
CA TYR A 200 5.83 -5.86 9.36
C TYR A 200 6.13 -5.24 10.73
N PRO A 201 5.30 -4.30 11.22
CA PRO A 201 5.35 -3.84 12.60
C PRO A 201 5.26 -4.97 13.64
N TYR A 202 4.63 -6.08 13.28
CA TYR A 202 4.54 -7.28 14.10
C TYR A 202 5.91 -7.79 14.57
N PHE A 203 6.90 -7.91 13.68
CA PHE A 203 8.20 -8.48 14.06
C PHE A 203 8.93 -7.59 15.07
N ALA A 204 8.89 -6.26 14.88
CA ALA A 204 9.46 -5.34 15.85
C ALA A 204 8.80 -5.50 17.25
N TYR A 205 7.47 -5.57 17.30
CA TYR A 205 6.77 -5.80 18.57
C TYR A 205 7.04 -7.18 19.18
N LYS A 206 7.12 -8.23 18.35
CA LYS A 206 7.42 -9.59 18.81
C LYS A 206 8.79 -9.65 19.49
N ASP A 207 9.78 -8.93 18.94
CA ASP A 207 11.16 -8.94 19.43
C ASP A 207 11.37 -8.07 20.68
N ASP A 208 10.66 -6.95 20.82
CA ASP A 208 10.70 -6.09 22.01
C ASP A 208 9.32 -5.59 22.46
N PRO A 209 8.46 -6.48 23.00
CA PRO A 209 7.12 -6.11 23.45
C PRO A 209 7.13 -5.23 24.71
N SER A 210 8.28 -5.12 25.39
CA SER A 210 8.45 -4.28 26.58
C SER A 210 8.65 -2.80 26.25
N SER A 211 9.38 -2.50 25.17
CA SER A 211 9.67 -1.11 24.79
C SER A 211 8.75 -0.61 23.68
N ILE A 212 8.25 -1.50 22.81
CA ILE A 212 7.40 -1.11 21.69
C ILE A 212 5.93 -1.18 22.11
N SER A 213 5.27 -0.03 22.07
CA SER A 213 3.84 0.07 22.36
C SER A 213 3.01 -0.76 21.37
N LEU A 214 2.17 -1.66 21.89
CA LEU A 214 1.23 -2.43 21.09
C LEU A 214 0.27 -1.50 20.32
N ASP A 215 -0.17 -0.39 20.92
CA ASP A 215 -1.07 0.56 20.26
C ASP A 215 -0.41 1.25 19.05
N TYR A 216 0.90 1.51 19.13
CA TYR A 216 1.66 2.12 18.04
C TYR A 216 1.80 1.20 16.82
N VAL A 217 2.02 -0.10 17.05
CA VAL A 217 2.14 -1.08 15.96
C VAL A 217 0.79 -1.57 15.43
N LEU A 218 -0.30 -1.38 16.18
CA LEU A 218 -1.66 -1.74 15.78
C LEU A 218 -2.46 -0.57 15.16
N PHE A 219 -1.85 0.60 14.94
CA PHE A 219 -2.54 1.84 14.50
C PHE A 219 -3.66 2.31 15.46
N ASN A 220 -3.64 1.88 16.72
CA ASN A 220 -4.59 2.36 17.72
C ASN A 220 -4.25 3.80 18.13
N PRO A 221 -5.19 4.55 18.72
CA PRO A 221 -4.88 5.86 19.31
C PRO A 221 -3.73 5.76 20.32
N ASN A 222 -2.63 6.46 20.06
CA ASN A 222 -1.44 6.48 20.91
C ASN A 222 -0.72 7.84 20.80
N GLN A 223 0.30 8.05 21.63
CA GLN A 223 1.06 9.31 21.65
C GLN A 223 1.92 9.50 20.38
N GLY A 224 2.20 8.43 19.65
CA GLY A 224 3.08 8.40 18.50
C GLY A 224 4.53 8.62 18.89
N MET A 225 5.38 8.75 17.89
CA MET A 225 6.73 9.28 18.04
C MET A 225 6.87 10.55 17.19
N VAL A 226 7.65 11.51 17.68
CA VAL A 226 8.00 12.71 16.93
C VAL A 226 9.46 12.60 16.51
N ASP A 227 9.71 12.65 15.21
CA ASP A 227 11.06 12.58 14.70
C ASP A 227 11.81 13.86 15.14
N PRO A 228 12.94 13.72 15.87
CA PRO A 228 13.58 14.86 16.51
C PRO A 228 14.18 15.85 15.50
N TYR A 229 14.42 15.46 14.26
CA TYR A 229 15.03 16.29 13.23
C TYR A 229 13.99 16.92 12.31
N THR A 230 13.07 16.11 11.79
CA THR A 230 12.04 16.56 10.83
C THR A 230 10.79 17.11 11.50
N LYS A 231 10.59 16.83 12.79
CA LYS A 231 9.39 17.16 13.57
C LYS A 231 8.11 16.49 13.06
N LEU A 232 8.22 15.54 12.13
CA LEU A 232 7.11 14.72 11.68
C LEU A 232 6.65 13.81 12.81
N ARG A 233 5.33 13.76 13.03
CA ARG A 233 4.71 12.86 14.00
C ARG A 233 4.24 11.60 13.28
N TYR A 234 4.72 10.46 13.74
CA TYR A 234 4.26 9.15 13.29
C TYR A 234 3.38 8.58 14.39
N ASP A 235 2.11 8.36 14.08
CA ASP A 235 1.16 7.73 14.99
C ASP A 235 1.11 6.20 14.83
N ASN A 236 1.85 5.65 13.88
CA ASN A 236 1.98 4.21 13.66
C ASN A 236 3.36 3.83 13.09
N MET A 237 3.78 2.60 13.37
CA MET A 237 5.10 2.11 12.97
C MET A 237 5.24 1.87 11.46
N LEU A 238 4.19 1.43 10.76
CA LEU A 238 4.29 1.12 9.32
C LEU A 238 4.72 2.37 8.53
N TYR A 239 4.12 3.53 8.82
CA TYR A 239 4.49 4.78 8.16
C TYR A 239 5.89 5.25 8.53
N ALA A 240 6.31 5.02 9.77
CA ALA A 240 7.68 5.29 10.19
C ALA A 240 8.69 4.41 9.42
N GLN A 241 8.38 3.14 9.21
CA GLN A 241 9.22 2.22 8.44
C GLN A 241 9.31 2.62 6.95
N VAL A 242 8.17 2.98 6.33
CA VAL A 242 8.15 3.46 4.94
C VAL A 242 9.00 4.72 4.79
N ASP A 243 8.84 5.71 5.69
CA ASP A 243 9.60 6.95 5.61
C ASP A 243 11.08 6.75 5.92
N ALA A 244 11.44 5.80 6.80
CA ALA A 244 12.84 5.41 7.00
C ALA A 244 13.50 4.90 5.71
N VAL A 245 12.78 4.12 4.90
CA VAL A 245 13.27 3.68 3.58
C VAL A 245 13.40 4.85 2.61
N ILE A 246 12.43 5.78 2.61
CA ILE A 246 12.51 7.00 1.77
C ILE A 246 13.74 7.83 2.13
N PHE A 247 14.02 8.02 3.43
CA PHE A 247 15.23 8.72 3.88
C PHE A 247 16.51 7.96 3.50
N ALA A 248 16.51 6.62 3.61
CA ALA A 248 17.65 5.80 3.20
C ALA A 248 17.97 5.95 1.71
N MET A 249 16.96 5.93 0.84
CA MET A 249 17.13 6.19 -0.60
C MET A 249 17.61 7.62 -0.87
N ALA A 250 17.05 8.61 -0.17
CA ALA A 250 17.46 10.01 -0.32
C ALA A 250 18.93 10.22 0.04
N ARG A 251 19.45 9.53 1.07
CA ARG A 251 20.89 9.55 1.43
C ARG A 251 21.79 8.96 0.35
N MET A 252 21.28 8.02 -0.45
CA MET A 252 21.96 7.49 -1.62
C MET A 252 21.80 8.36 -2.88
N GLY A 253 21.12 9.51 -2.78
CA GLY A 253 20.90 10.43 -3.89
C GLY A 253 19.60 10.19 -4.67
N PHE A 254 18.72 9.30 -4.22
CA PHE A 254 17.48 8.93 -4.91
C PHE A 254 16.24 9.45 -4.17
N GLN A 255 15.66 10.56 -4.64
CA GLN A 255 14.52 11.21 -3.99
C GLN A 255 13.17 10.98 -4.69
N GLY A 256 13.20 10.58 -5.97
CA GLY A 256 12.01 10.46 -6.82
C GLY A 256 11.39 9.06 -6.91
N ILE A 257 11.99 8.05 -6.26
CA ILE A 257 11.49 6.68 -6.29
C ILE A 257 10.31 6.57 -5.31
N GLU A 258 9.20 6.03 -5.78
CA GLU A 258 8.03 5.71 -4.96
C GLU A 258 8.33 4.49 -4.09
N VAL A 259 7.93 4.52 -2.82
CA VAL A 259 7.99 3.34 -1.94
C VAL A 259 6.58 2.78 -1.80
N ARG A 260 6.44 1.48 -2.00
CA ARG A 260 5.19 0.73 -1.81
C ARG A 260 5.41 -0.47 -0.90
N VAL A 261 4.35 -0.94 -0.26
CA VAL A 261 4.41 -2.09 0.66
C VAL A 261 3.89 -3.32 -0.06
N SER A 262 4.77 -4.27 -0.35
CA SER A 262 4.44 -5.53 -1.03
C SER A 262 3.86 -6.56 -0.07
N GLU A 263 4.19 -6.44 1.22
CA GLU A 263 3.64 -7.30 2.25
C GLU A 263 3.57 -6.56 3.58
N THR A 264 2.43 -6.69 4.24
CA THR A 264 2.26 -6.35 5.64
C THR A 264 1.08 -7.10 6.22
N GLY A 265 1.16 -7.51 7.48
CA GLY A 265 0.11 -8.30 8.11
C GLY A 265 0.41 -8.57 9.57
N TRP A 266 -0.48 -9.34 10.20
CA TRP A 266 -0.34 -9.71 11.60
C TRP A 266 -0.91 -11.12 11.83
N PRO A 267 -0.15 -12.06 12.39
CA PRO A 267 -0.60 -13.43 12.55
C PRO A 267 -1.65 -13.55 13.66
N SER A 268 -2.69 -14.33 13.40
CA SER A 268 -3.80 -14.58 14.32
C SER A 268 -3.52 -15.62 15.40
N LYS A 269 -2.42 -16.36 15.26
CA LYS A 269 -1.97 -17.38 16.20
C LYS A 269 -0.47 -17.59 15.99
N GLY A 270 0.29 -17.68 17.07
CA GLY A 270 1.71 -18.02 17.02
C GLY A 270 2.11 -19.02 18.10
N ASP A 271 3.39 -19.38 18.13
CA ASP A 271 4.01 -20.17 19.20
C ASP A 271 4.11 -19.35 20.51
N ALA A 272 4.47 -20.00 21.61
CA ALA A 272 4.51 -19.37 22.94
C ALA A 272 5.47 -18.16 23.03
N ASN A 273 6.49 -18.10 22.17
CA ASN A 273 7.47 -17.01 22.06
C ASN A 273 7.13 -15.98 20.96
N GLU A 274 5.90 -16.00 20.44
CA GLU A 274 5.43 -15.09 19.39
C GLU A 274 4.49 -14.04 19.99
N ALA A 275 5.07 -13.14 20.78
CA ALA A 275 4.32 -12.10 21.49
C ALA A 275 3.44 -11.30 20.51
N GLY A 276 2.18 -11.10 20.89
CA GLY A 276 1.21 -10.35 20.09
C GLY A 276 0.49 -11.14 19.00
N ALA A 277 0.90 -12.37 18.66
CA ALA A 277 0.24 -13.21 17.66
C ALA A 277 -1.11 -13.77 18.15
N THR A 278 -2.15 -12.94 18.10
CA THR A 278 -3.50 -13.27 18.59
C THR A 278 -4.55 -12.87 17.57
N LEU A 279 -5.69 -13.58 17.59
CA LEU A 279 -6.84 -13.29 16.74
C LEU A 279 -7.31 -11.84 16.87
N GLN A 280 -7.31 -11.32 18.10
CA GLN A 280 -7.72 -9.95 18.40
C GLN A 280 -6.76 -8.93 17.77
N ASN A 281 -5.45 -9.09 17.94
CA ASN A 281 -4.48 -8.15 17.39
C ASN A 281 -4.45 -8.20 15.86
N ALA A 282 -4.55 -9.39 15.27
CA ALA A 282 -4.65 -9.55 13.82
C ALA A 282 -5.88 -8.84 13.24
N ALA A 283 -7.03 -8.98 13.90
CA ALA A 283 -8.25 -8.27 13.52
C ALA A 283 -8.12 -6.76 13.66
N ILE A 284 -7.44 -6.25 14.70
CA ILE A 284 -7.21 -4.82 14.90
C ILE A 284 -6.28 -4.27 13.82
N TYR A 285 -5.11 -4.89 13.63
CA TYR A 285 -4.10 -4.45 12.67
C TYR A 285 -4.68 -4.32 11.26
N ASN A 286 -5.24 -5.42 10.75
CA ASN A 286 -5.73 -5.47 9.37
C ASN A 286 -6.98 -4.59 9.15
N ARG A 287 -7.84 -4.44 10.17
CA ARG A 287 -8.98 -3.50 10.11
C ARG A 287 -8.52 -2.05 10.09
N ASN A 288 -7.56 -1.68 10.94
CA ASN A 288 -7.07 -0.31 11.00
C ASN A 288 -6.29 0.04 9.74
N LEU A 289 -5.46 -0.88 9.22
CA LEU A 289 -4.82 -0.74 7.93
C LEU A 289 -5.84 -0.49 6.81
N LEU A 290 -6.89 -1.33 6.71
CA LEU A 290 -7.95 -1.14 5.73
C LEU A 290 -8.60 0.25 5.83
N ARG A 291 -8.87 0.73 7.05
CA ARG A 291 -9.45 2.08 7.27
C ARG A 291 -8.55 3.20 6.76
N ARG A 292 -7.24 3.11 7.03
CA ARG A 292 -6.25 4.07 6.54
C ARG A 292 -6.18 4.07 5.01
N GLN A 293 -6.22 2.88 4.41
CA GLN A 293 -6.20 2.71 2.96
C GLN A 293 -7.48 3.22 2.29
N LEU A 294 -8.64 3.04 2.93
CA LEU A 294 -9.91 3.65 2.48
C LEU A 294 -9.89 5.18 2.45
N GLN A 295 -9.03 5.80 3.26
CA GLN A 295 -8.83 7.24 3.30
C GLN A 295 -7.75 7.72 2.31
N ASN A 296 -7.16 6.82 1.52
CA ASN A 296 -6.02 7.09 0.64
C ASN A 296 -4.86 7.76 1.41
N GLU A 297 -4.66 7.38 2.67
CA GLU A 297 -3.69 8.02 3.53
C GLU A 297 -2.25 7.73 3.07
N GLY A 298 -1.44 8.80 3.02
CA GLY A 298 0.01 8.74 2.81
C GLY A 298 0.77 8.75 4.13
N THR A 299 2.09 8.66 4.06
CA THR A 299 2.95 8.78 5.26
C THR A 299 3.10 10.24 5.69
N PRO A 300 3.56 10.51 6.93
CA PRO A 300 3.85 11.88 7.37
C PRO A 300 4.82 12.65 6.46
N LEU A 301 5.81 11.99 5.86
CA LEU A 301 6.73 12.61 4.89
C LEU A 301 6.08 12.88 3.53
N ARG A 302 5.14 12.02 3.11
CA ARG A 302 4.44 12.11 1.80
C ARG A 302 2.91 12.11 1.99
N PRO A 303 2.33 13.10 2.67
CA PRO A 303 0.91 13.07 3.07
C PRO A 303 -0.06 13.20 1.88
N SER A 304 0.41 13.75 0.76
CA SER A 304 -0.39 13.92 -0.47
C SER A 304 -0.28 12.73 -1.44
N THR A 305 0.53 11.72 -1.10
CA THR A 305 0.71 10.52 -1.93
C THR A 305 0.19 9.33 -1.17
N ARG A 306 -0.92 8.74 -1.62
CA ARG A 306 -1.47 7.52 -1.03
C ARG A 306 -0.40 6.42 -1.00
N LEU A 307 -0.30 5.69 0.11
CA LEU A 307 0.61 4.56 0.20
C LEU A 307 -0.06 3.31 -0.38
N GLU A 308 0.51 2.73 -1.43
CA GLU A 308 0.04 1.43 -1.94
C GLU A 308 0.54 0.28 -1.06
N VAL A 309 -0.38 -0.60 -0.63
CA VAL A 309 -0.12 -1.67 0.34
C VAL A 309 -0.78 -2.97 -0.09
N TYR A 310 -0.05 -4.08 -0.01
CA TYR A 310 -0.56 -5.43 -0.19
C TYR A 310 -0.60 -6.17 1.15
N VAL A 311 -1.80 -6.55 1.58
CA VAL A 311 -2.00 -7.27 2.85
C VAL A 311 -1.50 -8.70 2.71
N PHE A 312 -0.72 -9.16 3.67
CA PHE A 312 -0.27 -10.54 3.81
C PHE A 312 -1.13 -11.23 4.90
N ALA A 313 -1.97 -12.20 4.57
CA ALA A 313 -2.29 -12.73 3.23
C ALA A 313 -3.79 -13.08 3.10
N LEU A 314 -4.21 -13.51 1.90
CA LEU A 314 -5.59 -13.90 1.64
C LEU A 314 -6.03 -15.08 2.50
N PHE A 315 -5.24 -16.17 2.53
CA PHE A 315 -5.58 -17.39 3.25
C PHE A 315 -4.57 -17.74 4.33
N ASN A 316 -5.01 -18.52 5.31
CA ASN A 316 -4.10 -19.32 6.12
C ASN A 316 -3.51 -20.41 5.24
N GLU A 317 -2.18 -20.50 5.21
CA GLU A 317 -1.42 -21.39 4.33
C GLU A 317 -0.81 -22.52 5.17
N ASP A 318 -1.48 -23.67 5.21
CA ASP A 318 -1.20 -24.74 6.18
C ASP A 318 0.12 -25.48 5.95
N MET A 319 0.71 -25.36 4.76
CA MET A 319 1.98 -25.98 4.40
C MET A 319 3.18 -25.04 4.55
N LYS A 320 2.99 -23.79 5.01
CA LYS A 320 4.13 -22.89 5.26
C LYS A 320 5.06 -23.47 6.33
N PRO A 321 6.38 -23.54 6.07
CA PRO A 321 7.36 -23.98 7.07
C PRO A 321 7.53 -22.92 8.17
N GLY A 322 8.31 -23.25 9.21
CA GLY A 322 8.64 -22.30 10.27
C GLY A 322 7.63 -22.27 11.43
N PRO A 323 7.59 -21.18 12.22
CA PRO A 323 6.78 -21.07 13.44
C PRO A 323 5.28 -21.10 13.15
N THR A 324 4.46 -21.28 14.18
CA THR A 324 3.00 -21.36 14.04
C THR A 324 2.41 -20.12 13.38
N SER A 325 2.96 -18.93 13.62
CA SER A 325 2.52 -17.68 12.96
C SER A 325 2.46 -17.76 11.44
N GLU A 326 3.43 -18.42 10.79
CA GLU A 326 3.52 -18.52 9.33
C GLU A 326 2.27 -19.12 8.70
N ARG A 327 1.58 -20.01 9.42
CA ARG A 327 0.35 -20.69 8.95
C ARG A 327 -0.93 -19.92 9.29
N ASN A 328 -0.84 -18.74 9.91
CA ASN A 328 -1.96 -18.05 10.56
C ASN A 328 -2.09 -16.55 10.21
N TYR A 329 -1.54 -16.10 9.07
CA TYR A 329 -1.66 -14.71 8.57
C TYR A 329 -2.95 -14.41 7.80
N GLY A 330 -3.70 -15.43 7.40
CA GLY A 330 -4.84 -15.31 6.50
C GLY A 330 -5.99 -14.47 7.04
N LEU A 331 -6.50 -13.56 6.21
CA LEU A 331 -7.81 -12.94 6.43
C LEU A 331 -8.94 -13.96 6.33
N PHE A 332 -8.74 -15.02 5.55
CA PHE A 332 -9.67 -16.13 5.35
C PHE A 332 -9.03 -17.46 5.72
N GLN A 333 -9.87 -18.40 6.13
CA GLN A 333 -9.57 -19.81 6.22
C GLN A 333 -9.52 -20.42 4.81
N PRO A 334 -8.90 -21.59 4.63
CA PRO A 334 -8.79 -22.24 3.31
C PRO A 334 -10.12 -22.48 2.61
N ASP A 335 -11.21 -22.62 3.36
CA ASP A 335 -12.58 -22.82 2.86
C ASP A 335 -13.31 -21.52 2.45
N GLY A 336 -12.65 -20.36 2.53
CA GLY A 336 -13.21 -19.06 2.19
C GLY A 336 -14.02 -18.38 3.30
N ARG A 337 -14.14 -18.98 4.50
CA ARG A 337 -14.70 -18.28 5.66
C ARG A 337 -13.69 -17.28 6.22
N MET A 338 -14.17 -16.11 6.67
CA MET A 338 -13.29 -15.13 7.33
C MET A 338 -12.67 -15.74 8.60
N THR A 339 -11.36 -15.57 8.78
CA THR A 339 -10.67 -15.85 10.05
C THR A 339 -11.15 -14.88 11.12
N TYR A 340 -11.32 -13.61 10.74
CA TYR A 340 -11.85 -12.52 11.57
C TYR A 340 -12.40 -11.42 10.66
N ASN A 341 -13.35 -10.62 11.17
CA ASN A 341 -13.97 -9.56 10.37
C ASN A 341 -13.14 -8.26 10.42
N VAL A 342 -12.56 -7.89 9.27
CA VAL A 342 -11.81 -6.64 9.09
C VAL A 342 -12.64 -5.49 8.49
N GLY A 343 -13.90 -5.75 8.12
CA GLY A 343 -14.79 -4.75 7.52
C GLY A 343 -14.76 -4.70 5.98
N LEU A 344 -14.07 -5.63 5.31
CA LEU A 344 -14.05 -5.73 3.84
C LEU A 344 -15.47 -5.94 3.26
N SER A 345 -16.35 -6.64 3.97
CA SER A 345 -17.75 -6.80 3.54
C SER A 345 -18.54 -5.49 3.52
N ALA A 346 -18.14 -4.47 4.28
CA ALA A 346 -18.76 -3.13 4.18
C ALA A 346 -18.45 -2.44 2.85
N LEU A 347 -17.36 -2.80 2.17
CA LEU A 347 -17.05 -2.34 0.81
C LEU A 347 -18.12 -2.80 -0.18
N SER A 348 -18.64 -4.02 0.00
CA SER A 348 -19.68 -4.60 -0.87
C SER A 348 -21.03 -3.84 -0.79
N ASN A 349 -21.35 -3.27 0.37
CA ASN A 349 -22.66 -2.65 0.68
C ASN A 349 -22.76 -1.16 0.35
N HIS A 350 -21.67 -0.48 -0.03
CA HIS A 350 -21.76 0.86 -0.61
C HIS A 350 -22.29 0.78 -2.06
N LYS A 351 -23.61 0.58 -2.21
CA LYS A 351 -24.37 1.18 -3.30
C LYS A 351 -24.48 2.66 -2.98
N ALA A 352 -24.24 3.52 -3.97
CA ALA A 352 -24.31 4.96 -3.82
C ALA A 352 -25.68 5.41 -3.30
N THR A 353 -25.80 5.59 -1.98
CA THR A 353 -26.75 6.55 -1.42
C THR A 353 -26.00 7.87 -1.28
N SER A 354 -26.23 8.79 -2.21
CA SER A 354 -26.09 10.22 -1.91
C SER A 354 -27.07 10.55 -0.80
N ALA A 355 -26.68 10.29 0.44
CA ALA A 355 -27.36 10.82 1.60
C ALA A 355 -26.73 12.17 1.89
N THR A 356 -27.43 13.23 1.50
CA THR A 356 -27.17 14.58 2.00
C THR A 356 -27.17 14.50 3.52
N ILE A 357 -26.01 14.63 4.15
CA ILE A 357 -25.92 14.70 5.61
C ILE A 357 -26.54 16.03 6.04
N SER A 358 -27.84 15.99 6.32
CA SER A 358 -28.49 17.04 7.11
C SER A 358 -28.10 16.80 8.56
N LEU A 359 -27.19 17.62 9.08
CA LEU A 359 -26.83 17.64 10.49
C LEU A 359 -28.01 18.17 11.31
N THR A 360 -28.96 17.32 11.67
CA THR A 360 -29.91 17.63 12.74
C THR A 360 -29.27 17.24 14.07
N SER A 361 -28.64 18.23 14.70
CA SER A 361 -28.18 18.18 16.09
C SER A 361 -29.36 17.90 17.02
N SER A 362 -29.31 16.78 17.74
CA SER A 362 -30.19 16.53 18.89
C SER A 362 -29.52 17.10 20.15
N ALA A 363 -29.63 18.41 20.33
CA ALA A 363 -29.29 19.04 21.60
C ALA A 363 -30.52 18.98 22.52
N THR A 364 -30.38 18.23 23.61
CA THR A 364 -31.27 18.24 24.78
C THR A 364 -31.53 19.66 25.25
N LYS A 365 -32.82 20.06 25.29
CA LYS A 365 -33.29 21.32 25.84
C LYS A 365 -32.94 21.42 27.33
N VAL A 366 -31.87 22.14 27.63
CA VAL A 366 -31.72 22.83 28.92
C VAL A 366 -32.24 24.23 28.70
N ALA A 367 -33.32 24.57 29.41
CA ALA A 367 -33.88 25.91 29.41
C ALA A 367 -32.88 26.87 30.06
N ASN A 368 -32.51 27.94 29.35
CA ASN A 368 -32.11 29.17 30.03
C ASN A 368 -32.52 30.40 29.24
N LYS A 369 -32.99 31.37 30.01
CA LYS A 369 -33.32 32.76 29.70
C LYS A 369 -32.17 33.47 28.99
N GLU A 370 -32.53 34.62 28.41
CA GLU A 370 -31.68 35.73 27.95
C GLU A 370 -31.22 35.68 26.48
N ASN A 371 -32.15 36.10 25.62
CA ASN A 371 -31.88 36.53 24.26
C ASN A 371 -31.95 38.07 24.22
N GLN A 372 -30.93 38.75 24.76
CA GLN A 372 -30.72 40.20 24.61
C GLN A 372 -29.22 40.49 24.58
N SER A 373 -28.59 40.43 23.41
CA SER A 373 -27.24 41.00 23.22
C SER A 373 -26.86 41.24 21.76
N LEU A 374 -27.44 40.52 20.79
CA LEU A 374 -26.99 40.61 19.39
C LEU A 374 -27.79 41.58 18.50
N VAL A 375 -28.91 42.13 18.97
CA VAL A 375 -29.66 43.19 18.27
C VAL A 375 -29.10 44.59 18.57
N TYR A 376 -28.28 44.73 19.62
CA TYR A 376 -27.73 46.02 20.07
C TYR A 376 -26.45 46.46 19.34
N TRP A 377 -25.72 45.56 18.67
CA TRP A 377 -24.50 45.91 17.93
C TRP A 377 -24.72 46.22 16.45
N MET A 378 -25.83 45.78 15.87
CA MET A 378 -26.17 46.07 14.46
C MET A 378 -26.85 47.44 14.27
N PHE A 379 -27.42 48.03 15.32
CA PHE A 379 -28.02 49.38 15.28
C PHE A 379 -27.03 50.51 15.64
N VAL A 380 -25.90 50.20 16.30
CA VAL A 380 -24.87 51.20 16.67
C VAL A 380 -23.94 51.53 15.48
N TYR A 381 -23.80 50.63 14.50
CA TYR A 381 -22.99 50.86 13.30
C TYR A 381 -23.72 51.58 12.15
N LEU A 382 -25.05 51.65 12.17
CA LEU A 382 -25.85 52.33 11.13
C LEU A 382 -26.26 53.78 11.51
N LEU A 383 -26.07 54.19 12.77
CA LEU A 383 -26.35 55.56 13.24
C LEU A 383 -25.09 56.44 13.39
N THR A 384 -23.89 55.88 13.22
CA THR A 384 -22.62 56.63 13.24
C THR A 384 -22.11 57.04 11.86
N PHE A 385 -22.69 56.50 10.78
CA PHE A 385 -22.33 56.85 9.39
C PHE A 385 -23.19 57.97 8.76
N GLN A 386 -24.29 58.37 9.39
CA GLN A 386 -25.16 59.47 8.91
C GLN A 386 -25.01 60.80 9.68
N VAL A 387 -24.13 60.87 10.69
CA VAL A 387 -23.85 62.11 11.45
C VAL A 387 -22.50 62.75 11.08
N LEU A 388 -21.67 62.08 10.27
CA LEU A 388 -20.34 62.58 9.84
C LEU A 388 -20.29 63.22 8.44
N PHE A 389 -21.42 63.33 7.73
CA PHE A 389 -21.46 63.97 6.39
C PHE A 389 -22.46 65.11 6.20
N MET A 390 -23.10 65.61 7.27
CA MET A 390 -23.93 66.82 7.18
C MET A 390 -23.76 67.72 8.41
N ARG A 391 -22.69 68.52 8.43
CA ARG A 391 -22.76 69.92 8.93
C ARG A 391 -21.51 70.73 8.56
N ARG A 392 -21.71 71.59 7.54
CA ARG A 392 -21.31 73.01 7.47
C ARG A 392 -19.85 73.40 7.17
N ARG A 393 -19.61 73.80 5.91
CA ARG A 393 -19.21 75.19 5.55
C ARG A 393 -20.51 76.02 5.40
N PRO A 394 -20.59 77.36 5.64
CA PRO A 394 -19.70 78.39 5.07
C PRO A 394 -19.40 79.63 5.94
N PHE A 395 -18.61 80.52 5.34
CA PHE A 395 -18.03 81.82 5.72
C PHE A 395 -16.70 81.77 6.45
#